data_AF-A0A1V3WZ47-F1
#
_entry.id   AF-A0A1V3WZ47-F1
#
_cell.length_a   1.000
_cell.length_b   1.000
_cell.length_c   1.000
_cell.angle_alpha   90.00
_cell.angle_beta   90.00
_cell.angle_gamma   90.00
#
_symmetry.space_group_name_H-M   'P 1'
#
loop_
_entity.id
_entity.type
_entity.pdbx_description
1 polymer ?
#
loop_
_entity_poly.entity_id
_entity_poly.type
_entity_poly.pdbx_seq_one_letter_code
_entity_poly.pdbx_strand_id
1 'polypeptide(L)'
;MVTHPGVDLISLTGGVVTGRAVMAAAAARLTPVLLELGGNDAAIIAPDLAVSDELVERLVTATYTTGGQVCMAIKRLYAPVRWAGELAEAVLARCEREVVGDGLAEETTLARCTPRRGATG
;
A
#
# COMPACT_ATOMS: atom_id res chain seq x y z
N MET A 1 23.68 -14.71 -3.02
CA MET A 1 22.39 -15.33 -3.40
C MET A 1 22.05 -15.04 -4.86
N VAL A 2 21.79 -13.79 -5.26
CA VAL A 2 21.35 -13.40 -6.62
C VAL A 2 22.27 -13.88 -7.76
N THR A 3 23.59 -13.92 -7.55
CA THR A 3 24.58 -14.33 -8.57
C THR A 3 25.02 -15.79 -8.46
N HIS A 4 24.47 -16.56 -7.50
CA HIS A 4 24.96 -17.90 -7.21
C HIS A 4 24.62 -18.88 -8.35
N PRO A 5 25.56 -19.72 -8.82
CA PRO A 5 25.36 -20.58 -9.99
C PRO A 5 24.24 -21.61 -9.84
N GLY A 6 23.93 -22.05 -8.61
CA GLY A 6 22.85 -23.00 -8.33
C GLY A 6 21.46 -22.37 -8.12
N VAL A 7 21.26 -21.09 -8.47
CA VAL A 7 19.94 -20.45 -8.39
C VAL A 7 19.32 -20.39 -9.77
N ASP A 8 18.15 -21.02 -9.90
CA ASP A 8 17.38 -21.14 -11.15
C ASP A 8 16.28 -20.08 -11.29
N LEU A 9 15.87 -19.43 -10.19
CA LEU A 9 14.84 -18.38 -10.18
C LEU A 9 15.08 -17.44 -9.00
N ILE A 10 14.85 -16.15 -9.21
CA ILE A 10 14.82 -15.15 -8.15
C ILE A 10 13.40 -14.56 -8.06
N SER A 11 12.76 -14.73 -6.90
CA SER A 11 11.48 -14.07 -6.57
C SER A 11 11.74 -13.00 -5.52
N LEU A 12 11.37 -11.76 -5.81
CA LEU A 12 11.54 -10.63 -4.90
C LEU A 12 10.26 -9.83 -4.78
N THR A 13 9.88 -9.53 -3.53
CA THR A 13 8.88 -8.52 -3.19
C THR A 13 9.54 -7.37 -2.44
N GLY A 14 9.38 -6.13 -2.92
CA GLY A 14 10.02 -4.99 -2.26
C GLY A 14 10.05 -3.68 -3.06
N GLY A 15 11.05 -2.84 -2.77
CA GLY A 15 11.19 -1.53 -3.39
C GLY A 15 11.73 -1.58 -4.81
N VAL A 16 11.30 -0.63 -5.66
CA VAL A 16 11.75 -0.52 -7.06
C VAL A 16 13.27 -0.40 -7.19
N VAL A 17 13.93 0.31 -6.27
CA VAL A 17 15.40 0.45 -6.26
C VAL A 17 16.07 -0.91 -6.10
N THR A 18 15.63 -1.71 -5.13
CA THR A 18 16.16 -3.06 -4.90
C THR A 18 15.83 -3.99 -6.06
N GLY A 19 14.60 -3.94 -6.59
CA GLY A 19 14.20 -4.74 -7.75
C GLY A 19 15.08 -4.49 -8.97
N ARG A 20 15.40 -3.22 -9.26
CA ARG A 20 16.33 -2.84 -10.34
C ARG A 20 17.73 -3.42 -10.12
N ALA A 21 18.25 -3.32 -8.90
CA ALA A 21 19.56 -3.88 -8.57
C ALA A 21 19.61 -5.41 -8.73
N VAL A 22 18.56 -6.10 -8.29
CA VAL A 22 18.44 -7.56 -8.44
C VAL A 22 18.35 -7.98 -9.91
N MET A 23 17.52 -7.29 -10.70
CA MET A 23 17.39 -7.56 -12.13
C MET A 23 18.72 -7.37 -12.88
N ALA A 24 19.45 -6.29 -12.57
CA ALA A 24 20.76 -6.02 -13.18
C ALA A 24 21.79 -7.11 -12.83
N ALA A 25 21.82 -7.58 -11.58
CA ALA A 25 22.74 -8.63 -11.15
C ALA A 25 22.37 -10.02 -11.74
N ALA A 26 21.09 -10.30 -11.93
CA ALA A 26 20.61 -11.56 -12.53
C ALA A 26 20.96 -11.69 -14.03
N ALA A 27 21.10 -10.56 -14.74
CA ALA A 27 21.34 -10.52 -16.17
C ALA A 27 22.63 -11.24 -16.61
N ALA A 28 23.68 -11.22 -15.78
CA ALA A 28 24.96 -11.86 -16.11
C ALA A 28 24.86 -13.38 -16.35
N ARG A 29 23.83 -14.03 -15.80
CA ARG A 29 23.58 -15.47 -15.93
C ARG A 29 22.27 -15.79 -16.63
N LEU A 30 21.54 -14.76 -17.08
CA LEU A 30 20.16 -14.88 -17.58
C LEU A 30 19.23 -15.59 -16.59
N THR A 31 19.46 -15.41 -15.27
CA THR A 31 18.59 -15.99 -14.25
C THR A 31 17.21 -15.34 -14.33
N PRO A 32 16.11 -16.11 -14.48
CA PRO A 32 14.75 -15.58 -14.41
C PRO A 32 14.47 -14.79 -13.14
N VAL A 33 13.70 -13.71 -13.26
CA VAL A 33 13.30 -12.85 -12.14
C VAL A 33 11.78 -12.65 -12.12
N LEU A 34 11.18 -12.76 -10.94
CA LEU A 34 9.82 -12.34 -10.62
C LEU A 34 9.90 -11.20 -9.61
N LEU A 35 9.34 -10.04 -9.94
CA LEU A 35 9.46 -8.82 -9.14
C LEU A 35 8.07 -8.27 -8.80
N GLU A 36 7.68 -8.38 -7.53
CA GLU A 36 6.50 -7.72 -6.97
C GLU A 36 6.92 -6.43 -6.27
N LEU A 37 6.67 -5.28 -6.91
CA LEU A 37 7.20 -4.00 -6.48
C LEU A 37 6.09 -3.09 -5.91
N GLY A 38 6.47 -1.89 -5.47
CA GLY A 38 5.52 -0.90 -4.98
C GLY A 38 4.52 -0.46 -6.06
N GLY A 39 3.26 -0.26 -5.66
CA GLY A 39 2.18 0.29 -6.48
C GLY A 39 1.88 1.75 -6.17
N ASN A 40 1.12 2.40 -7.07
CA ASN A 40 0.50 3.70 -6.88
C ASN A 40 -0.99 3.61 -7.25
N ASP A 41 -1.68 2.63 -6.69
CA ASP A 41 -3.00 2.17 -7.12
C ASP A 41 -4.07 3.24 -6.94
N ALA A 42 -4.98 3.29 -7.92
CA ALA A 42 -6.05 4.27 -7.99
C ALA A 42 -7.40 3.61 -7.72
N ALA A 43 -8.23 4.29 -6.94
CA ALA A 43 -9.67 4.05 -6.87
C ALA A 43 -10.39 5.18 -7.61
N ILE A 44 -11.33 4.82 -8.49
CA ILE A 44 -12.08 5.78 -9.31
C ILE A 44 -13.56 5.57 -9.04
N ILE A 45 -14.23 6.59 -8.50
CA ILE A 45 -15.66 6.59 -8.22
C ILE A 45 -16.41 6.93 -9.50
N ALA A 46 -17.26 6.01 -9.94
CA ALA A 46 -18.07 6.19 -11.15
C ALA A 46 -19.16 7.26 -10.93
N PRO A 47 -19.51 8.10 -11.93
CA PRO A 47 -20.44 9.22 -11.78
C PRO A 47 -21.89 8.89 -11.42
N ASP A 48 -22.26 7.64 -11.27
CA ASP A 48 -23.58 7.16 -10.85
C ASP A 48 -23.57 6.58 -9.43
N LEU A 49 -22.39 6.44 -8.80
CA LEU A 49 -22.24 5.92 -7.44
C LEU A 49 -22.31 7.04 -6.38
N ALA A 50 -23.40 7.08 -5.61
CA ALA A 50 -23.52 7.98 -4.46
C ALA A 50 -22.56 7.60 -3.31
N VAL A 51 -22.19 8.59 -2.49
CA VAL A 51 -21.44 8.36 -1.26
C VAL A 51 -22.33 7.60 -0.27
N SER A 52 -21.83 6.49 0.25
CA SER A 52 -22.54 5.65 1.21
C SER A 52 -21.56 5.13 2.25
N ASP A 53 -22.08 4.76 3.43
CA ASP A 53 -21.25 4.23 4.52
C ASP A 53 -20.47 2.97 4.09
N GLU A 54 -21.08 2.09 3.29
CA GLU A 54 -20.41 0.90 2.74
C GLU A 54 -19.25 1.28 1.81
N LEU A 55 -19.46 2.25 0.93
CA LEU A 55 -18.41 2.72 0.03
C LEU A 55 -17.23 3.30 0.84
N VAL A 56 -17.53 4.16 1.81
CA VAL A 56 -16.53 4.80 2.67
C VAL A 56 -15.75 3.74 3.44
N GLU A 57 -16.43 2.73 3.99
CA GLU A 57 -15.79 1.65 4.72
C GLU A 57 -14.81 0.85 3.87
N ARG A 58 -15.23 0.52 2.64
CA ARG A 58 -14.38 -0.20 1.68
C ARG A 58 -13.16 0.61 1.27
N LEU A 59 -13.33 1.91 1.05
CA LEU A 59 -12.24 2.82 0.68
C LEU A 59 -11.22 2.95 1.81
N VAL A 60 -11.67 3.19 3.04
CA VAL A 60 -10.78 3.32 4.21
C VAL A 60 -10.07 2.00 4.47
N THR A 61 -10.78 0.88 4.47
CA THR A 61 -10.16 -0.45 4.64
C THR A 61 -9.09 -0.71 3.58
N ALA A 62 -9.40 -0.51 2.29
CA ALA A 62 -8.47 -0.74 1.19
C ALA A 62 -7.29 0.26 1.16
N THR A 63 -7.40 1.39 1.87
CA THR A 63 -6.33 2.39 1.98
C THR A 63 -5.42 2.12 3.18
N TYR A 64 -6.01 1.83 4.33
CA TYR A 64 -5.32 1.88 5.62
C TYR A 64 -5.09 0.52 6.29
N THR A 65 -5.56 -0.58 5.70
CA THR A 65 -5.20 -1.93 6.18
C THR A 65 -3.68 -2.05 6.34
N THR A 66 -3.23 -2.57 7.48
CA THR A 66 -1.80 -2.68 7.83
C THR A 66 -1.08 -1.32 7.80
N GLY A 67 -1.74 -0.25 8.25
CA GLY A 67 -1.16 1.10 8.24
C GLY A 67 -0.94 1.65 6.82
N GLY A 68 -1.64 1.11 5.83
CA GLY A 68 -1.41 1.41 4.40
C GLY A 68 -0.10 0.85 3.85
N GLN A 69 0.59 -0.03 4.58
CA GLN A 69 1.86 -0.65 4.17
C GLN A 69 1.65 -1.86 3.23
N VAL A 70 0.76 -1.71 2.24
CA VAL A 70 0.40 -2.75 1.27
C VAL A 70 0.66 -2.24 -0.14
N CYS A 71 1.29 -3.08 -0.99
CA CYS A 71 1.66 -2.71 -2.36
C CYS A 71 0.46 -2.22 -3.17
N MET A 72 -0.67 -2.92 -3.07
CA MET A 72 -1.93 -2.66 -3.76
C MET A 72 -2.91 -1.74 -2.99
N ALA A 73 -2.52 -1.17 -1.85
CA ALA A 73 -3.38 -0.20 -1.15
C ALA A 73 -3.69 1.01 -2.04
N ILE A 74 -4.89 1.54 -1.91
CA ILE A 74 -5.30 2.76 -2.61
C ILE A 74 -4.37 3.90 -2.19
N LYS A 75 -3.75 4.55 -3.17
CA LYS A 75 -2.87 5.72 -2.96
C LYS A 75 -3.44 6.98 -3.60
N ARG A 76 -4.41 6.82 -4.51
CA ARG A 76 -5.08 7.90 -5.22
C ARG A 76 -6.57 7.60 -5.30
N LEU A 77 -7.40 8.46 -4.73
CA LEU A 77 -8.85 8.36 -4.80
C LEU A 77 -9.38 9.48 -5.71
N TYR A 78 -10.04 9.10 -6.79
CA TYR A 78 -10.63 10.02 -7.76
C TYR A 78 -12.14 9.95 -7.68
N ALA A 79 -12.80 11.10 -7.57
CA ALA A 79 -14.25 11.20 -7.55
C ALA A 79 -14.74 12.40 -8.37
N PRO A 80 -15.96 12.35 -8.92
CA PRO A 80 -16.64 13.51 -9.46
C PRO A 80 -16.66 14.68 -8.48
N VAL A 81 -16.39 15.88 -8.98
CA VAL A 81 -16.24 17.11 -8.16
C VAL A 81 -17.40 17.33 -7.19
N ARG A 82 -18.63 17.04 -7.61
CA ARG A 82 -19.83 17.20 -6.77
C ARG A 82 -19.83 16.33 -5.50
N TRP A 83 -19.11 15.21 -5.49
CA TRP A 83 -19.00 14.31 -4.34
C TRP A 83 -17.67 14.44 -3.60
N ALA A 84 -16.72 15.23 -4.11
CA ALA A 84 -15.38 15.31 -3.52
C ALA A 84 -15.41 15.79 -2.06
N GLY A 85 -16.23 16.80 -1.74
CA GLY A 85 -16.39 17.29 -0.38
C GLY A 85 -17.05 16.27 0.54
N GLU A 86 -18.21 15.74 0.14
CA GLU A 86 -18.95 14.72 0.90
C GLU A 86 -18.11 13.47 1.18
N LEU A 87 -17.38 12.98 0.17
CA LEU A 87 -16.52 11.82 0.31
C LEU A 87 -15.33 12.09 1.23
N ALA A 88 -14.72 13.29 1.14
CA ALA A 88 -13.61 13.66 2.01
C ALA A 88 -14.03 13.72 3.48
N GLU A 89 -15.17 14.35 3.78
CA GLU A 89 -15.73 14.42 5.14
C GLU A 89 -16.09 13.03 5.67
N ALA A 90 -16.73 12.19 4.85
CA ALA A 90 -17.10 10.85 5.28
C ALA A 90 -15.87 9.95 5.53
N VAL A 91 -14.84 10.04 4.68
CA VAL A 91 -13.56 9.34 4.89
C VAL A 91 -12.88 9.85 6.16
N LEU A 92 -12.84 11.16 6.40
CA LEU A 92 -12.27 11.74 7.62
C LEU A 92 -12.98 11.22 8.88
N ALA A 93 -14.31 11.33 8.92
CA ALA A 93 -15.13 10.85 10.03
C ALA A 93 -14.95 9.34 10.29
N ARG A 94 -14.70 8.56 9.24
CA ARG A 94 -14.36 7.15 9.36
C ARG A 94 -12.96 6.98 10.00
N CYS A 95 -11.95 7.68 9.50
CA CYS A 95 -10.58 7.61 10.01
C CYS A 95 -10.48 8.05 11.48
N GLU A 96 -11.30 9.00 11.93
CA GLU A 96 -11.35 9.44 13.34
C GLU A 96 -11.78 8.34 14.32
N ARG A 97 -12.35 7.23 13.82
CA ARG A 97 -12.68 6.05 14.63
C ARG A 97 -11.46 5.17 14.95
N GLU A 98 -10.32 5.41 14.30
CA GLU A 98 -9.12 4.59 14.47
C GLU A 98 -8.35 4.96 15.75
N VAL A 99 -7.97 3.94 16.52
CA VAL A 99 -7.06 4.04 17.66
C VAL A 99 -5.67 3.63 17.20
N VAL A 100 -4.78 4.61 17.09
CA VAL A 100 -3.39 4.38 16.66
C VAL A 100 -2.53 3.99 17.85
N GLY A 101 -1.87 2.83 17.79
CA GLY A 101 -1.17 2.32 18.95
C GLY A 101 -0.16 1.22 18.69
N ASP A 102 0.19 0.51 19.76
CA ASP A 102 0.99 -0.72 19.70
C ASP A 102 0.14 -1.83 19.06
N GLY A 103 0.68 -2.51 18.04
CA GLY A 103 -0.05 -3.56 17.33
C GLY A 103 -0.40 -4.79 18.20
N LEU A 104 0.13 -4.89 19.42
CA LEU A 104 -0.22 -5.94 20.38
C LEU A 104 -1.28 -5.51 21.41
N ALA A 105 -1.65 -4.22 21.46
CA ALA A 105 -2.62 -3.71 22.42
C ALA A 105 -4.06 -3.92 21.90
N GLU A 106 -4.97 -4.40 22.75
CA GLU A 106 -6.33 -4.81 22.36
C GLU A 106 -7.18 -3.65 21.82
N GLU A 107 -6.95 -2.44 22.30
CA GLU A 107 -7.64 -1.22 21.89
C GLU A 107 -7.15 -0.67 20.54
N THR A 108 -6.01 -1.13 20.05
CA THR A 108 -5.39 -0.60 18.83
C THR A 108 -6.11 -1.16 17.60
N THR A 109 -6.67 -0.26 16.79
CA THR A 109 -7.28 -0.62 15.51
C THR A 109 -6.34 -0.34 14.32
N LEU A 110 -5.35 0.55 14.51
CA LEU A 110 -4.34 0.87 13.51
C LEU A 110 -2.92 0.86 14.12
N ALA A 111 -2.11 -0.12 13.75
CA ALA A 111 -0.73 -0.20 14.22
C ALA A 111 0.15 0.93 13.64
N ARG A 112 1.16 1.36 14.40
CA ARG A 112 2.19 2.28 13.89
C ARG A 112 2.91 1.71 12.67
N CYS A 113 3.13 2.56 11.67
CA CYS A 113 3.96 2.23 10.53
C CYS A 113 5.36 1.80 10.97
N THR A 114 5.93 0.81 10.28
CA THR A 114 7.34 0.49 10.46
C THR A 114 8.19 1.74 10.23
N PRO A 115 9.11 2.08 11.16
CA PRO A 115 9.87 3.33 11.06
C PRO A 115 10.68 3.37 9.78
N ARG A 116 10.67 4.52 9.10
CA ARG A 116 11.63 4.76 8.01
C ARG A 116 13.04 4.67 8.61
N ARG A 117 13.91 3.85 8.03
CA ARG A 117 15.35 3.88 8.36
C ARG A 117 15.82 5.33 8.31
N GLY A 118 16.30 5.84 9.45
CA GLY A 118 16.77 7.23 9.61
C GLY A 118 15.90 8.13 10.49
N ALA A 119 14.73 7.69 10.97
CA ALA A 119 13.91 8.45 11.93
C ALA A 119 14.34 8.17 13.39
N THR A 120 15.63 8.31 13.68
CA THR A 120 16.15 8.54 15.03
C THR A 120 16.63 9.98 15.05
N GLY A 121 15.78 10.86 15.55
CA GLY A 121 16.02 12.30 15.73
C GLY A 121 14.86 12.88 16.51
#